data_AF-A0A1Q4FP41-F1
#
_entry.id   AF-A0A1Q4FP41-F1
#
_cell.length_a   1.000
_cell.length_b   1.000
_cell.length_c   1.000
_cell.angle_alpha   90.00
_cell.angle_beta   90.00
_cell.angle_gamma   90.00
#
_symmetry.space_group_name_H-M   'P 1'
#
loop_
_entity.id
_entity.type
_entity.pdbx_description
1 polymer ?
#
loop_
_entity_poly.entity_id
_entity_poly.type
_entity_poly.pdbx_seq_one_letter_code
_entity_poly.pdbx_strand_id
1 'polypeptide(L)'
;MALFALAFGAAASDTDEARIEQLMNAPDKPAAPAKADRKADAKAAAKNDADTIASLVGQRVAVETRQRGIYIGTLTAATRDALILLIQLPARDLSYSLPRGDVAAVTPR
;
A
#
# COMPACT_ATOMS: atom_id res chain seq x y z
N MET A 1 38.56 18.21 -26.78
CA MET A 1 39.39 18.45 -25.57
C MET A 1 38.44 18.94 -24.48
N ALA A 2 38.35 18.39 -23.27
CA ALA A 2 39.11 17.34 -22.61
C ALA A 2 38.16 16.58 -21.65
N LEU A 3 38.36 15.26 -21.57
CA LEU A 3 37.83 14.41 -20.52
C LEU A 3 38.48 14.78 -19.19
N PHE A 4 37.70 14.78 -18.11
CA PHE A 4 38.23 14.52 -16.77
C PHE A 4 37.52 13.30 -16.20
N ALA A 5 38.24 12.18 -16.23
CA ALA A 5 37.99 11.00 -15.45
C ALA A 5 38.69 11.15 -14.09
N LEU A 6 37.99 10.85 -13.01
CA LEU A 6 38.59 10.41 -11.75
C LEU A 6 37.77 9.23 -11.22
N ALA A 7 38.43 8.08 -11.22
CA ALA A 7 38.01 6.82 -10.65
C ALA A 7 38.39 6.72 -9.16
N PHE A 8 37.99 5.61 -8.54
CA PHE A 8 38.23 5.10 -7.17
C PHE A 8 37.26 5.61 -6.11
N GLY A 9 36.60 4.78 -5.29
CA GLY A 9 36.61 3.31 -5.09
C GLY A 9 35.27 2.90 -4.47
N ALA A 10 34.70 1.74 -4.80
CA ALA A 10 34.99 0.43 -4.18
C ALA A 10 34.88 0.44 -2.64
N ALA A 11 33.74 0.00 -2.12
CA ALA A 11 33.64 -0.88 -0.95
C ALA A 11 32.21 -1.43 -0.85
N ALA A 12 32.04 -2.68 -1.27
CA ALA A 12 30.98 -3.55 -0.79
C ALA A 12 31.42 -4.10 0.57
N SER A 13 30.54 -3.97 1.57
CA SER A 13 30.54 -4.61 2.90
C SER A 13 29.50 -3.81 3.71
N ASP A 14 28.55 -4.36 4.44
CA ASP A 14 28.47 -5.69 5.01
C ASP A 14 27.01 -5.98 5.34
N THR A 15 26.56 -7.17 4.99
CA THR A 15 25.22 -7.69 5.28
C THR A 15 25.31 -8.41 6.62
N ASP A 16 25.49 -7.69 7.74
CA ASP A 16 25.76 -8.36 9.04
C ASP A 16 25.17 -7.69 10.30
N GLU A 17 24.31 -6.68 10.18
CA GLU A 17 23.59 -6.17 11.37
C GLU A 17 22.35 -7.02 11.75
N ALA A 18 21.97 -7.99 10.91
CA ALA A 18 20.79 -8.82 11.11
C ALA A 18 21.02 -10.10 11.95
N ARG A 19 22.22 -10.35 12.51
CA ARG A 19 22.52 -11.62 13.22
C ARG A 19 22.92 -11.52 14.70
N ILE A 20 23.28 -10.34 15.22
CA ILE A 20 23.95 -10.28 16.54
C ILE A 20 22.97 -10.07 17.71
N GLU A 21 21.84 -9.41 17.52
CA GLU A 21 20.83 -9.27 18.60
C GLU A 21 20.05 -10.57 18.91
N GLN A 22 20.24 -11.62 18.10
CA GLN A 22 19.53 -12.91 18.26
C GLN A 22 20.19 -13.91 19.22
N LEU A 23 21.36 -13.62 19.81
CA LEU A 23 22.13 -14.65 20.50
C LEU A 23 22.02 -14.68 22.03
N MET A 24 21.28 -13.77 22.68
CA MET A 24 21.58 -13.49 24.09
C MET A 24 20.42 -13.26 25.07
N ASN A 25 19.18 -13.73 24.85
CA ASN A 25 18.31 -13.99 26.00
C ASN A 25 17.10 -14.91 25.75
N ALA A 26 16.99 -15.87 26.68
CA ALA A 26 15.87 -16.74 27.05
C ALA A 26 15.62 -18.03 26.23
N PRO A 27 15.99 -19.21 26.80
CA PRO A 27 15.76 -20.53 26.22
C PRO A 27 14.43 -21.18 26.65
N ASP A 28 13.97 -22.08 25.76
CA ASP A 28 13.23 -23.35 25.96
C ASP A 28 12.04 -23.50 26.93
N LYS A 29 10.84 -23.74 26.38
CA LYS A 29 10.15 -25.05 26.43
C LYS A 29 8.85 -25.09 25.59
N PRO A 30 8.33 -26.28 25.19
CA PRO A 30 7.98 -26.57 23.79
C PRO A 30 6.55 -27.15 23.57
N ALA A 31 6.23 -27.35 22.27
CA ALA A 31 5.26 -28.28 21.68
C ALA A 31 3.76 -27.98 21.87
N ALA A 32 2.87 -28.04 20.86
CA ALA A 32 2.93 -28.40 19.44
C ALA A 32 1.57 -27.99 18.80
N PRO A 33 1.10 -28.60 17.70
CA PRO A 33 1.36 -28.25 16.30
C PRO A 33 0.06 -27.80 15.58
N ALA A 34 0.13 -26.94 14.56
CA ALA A 34 -0.81 -27.01 13.43
C ALA A 34 -0.35 -26.10 12.29
N LYS A 35 -0.27 -26.70 11.12
CA LYS A 35 -0.12 -26.05 9.83
C LYS A 35 -1.28 -25.07 9.63
N ALA A 36 -0.98 -23.86 9.17
CA ALA A 36 -1.95 -23.06 8.43
C ALA A 36 -1.22 -22.36 7.29
N ASP A 37 -1.40 -22.94 6.12
CA ASP A 37 -1.01 -22.47 4.81
C ASP A 37 -1.17 -20.96 4.63
N ARG A 38 -0.04 -20.23 4.65
CA ARG A 38 0.07 -18.89 4.09
C ARG A 38 -0.08 -18.97 2.57
N LYS A 39 -1.30 -19.14 2.05
CA LYS A 39 -1.60 -18.96 0.61
C LYS A 39 -3.10 -18.93 0.23
N ALA A 40 -4.05 -18.85 1.18
CA ALA A 40 -5.47 -18.85 0.86
C ALA A 40 -6.18 -17.47 0.95
N ASP A 41 -5.63 -16.50 1.69
CA ASP A 41 -6.40 -15.30 2.08
C ASP A 41 -6.31 -14.10 1.14
N ALA A 42 -5.39 -14.09 0.16
CA ALA A 42 -5.26 -12.95 -0.74
C ALA A 42 -6.51 -12.74 -1.63
N LYS A 43 -7.22 -13.82 -1.98
CA LYS A 43 -8.43 -13.74 -2.80
C LYS A 43 -9.68 -13.39 -1.99
N ALA A 44 -9.73 -13.80 -0.72
CA ALA A 44 -10.84 -13.47 0.18
C ALA A 44 -10.73 -12.02 0.69
N ALA A 45 -9.52 -11.57 1.04
CA ALA A 45 -9.26 -10.18 1.43
C ALA A 45 -9.59 -9.21 0.30
N ALA A 46 -9.09 -9.43 -0.92
CA ALA A 46 -9.36 -8.55 -2.06
C ALA A 46 -10.86 -8.46 -2.42
N LYS A 47 -11.63 -9.50 -2.15
CA LYS A 47 -13.09 -9.50 -2.37
C LYS A 47 -13.78 -8.66 -1.30
N ASN A 48 -13.39 -8.84 -0.03
CA ASN A 48 -13.92 -8.06 1.08
C ASN A 48 -13.58 -6.57 0.95
N ASP A 49 -12.37 -6.22 0.51
CA ASP A 49 -11.98 -4.84 0.19
C ASP A 49 -12.81 -4.26 -0.95
N ALA A 50 -13.08 -5.05 -2.00
CA ALA A 50 -13.85 -4.58 -3.14
C ALA A 50 -15.32 -4.26 -2.77
N ASP A 51 -15.95 -5.15 -2.01
CA ASP A 51 -17.31 -4.99 -1.48
C ASP A 51 -17.36 -3.86 -0.44
N THR A 52 -16.34 -3.74 0.41
CA THR A 52 -16.23 -2.66 1.40
C THR A 52 -16.13 -1.30 0.71
N ILE A 53 -15.28 -1.14 -0.33
CA ILE A 53 -15.17 0.12 -1.05
C ILE A 53 -16.47 0.45 -1.83
N ALA A 54 -17.15 -0.56 -2.37
CA ALA A 54 -18.45 -0.34 -3.03
C ALA A 54 -19.52 0.18 -2.06
N SER A 55 -19.47 -0.22 -0.79
CA SER A 55 -20.37 0.30 0.27
C SER A 55 -20.17 1.78 0.59
N LEU A 56 -19.01 2.34 0.23
CA LEU A 56 -18.66 3.75 0.46
C LEU A 56 -19.16 4.68 -0.66
N VAL A 57 -19.81 4.16 -1.70
CA VAL A 57 -20.37 4.99 -2.78
C VAL A 57 -21.46 5.91 -2.21
N GLY A 58 -21.40 7.19 -2.60
CA GLY A 58 -22.20 8.29 -2.05
C GLY A 58 -21.58 8.96 -0.82
N GLN A 59 -20.54 8.39 -0.21
CA GLN A 59 -19.91 8.94 0.99
C GLN A 59 -18.69 9.79 0.65
N ARG A 60 -18.35 10.71 1.56
CA ARG A 60 -17.09 11.44 1.51
C ARG A 60 -15.98 10.52 1.98
N VAL A 61 -14.92 10.41 1.19
CA VAL A 61 -13.79 9.52 1.46
C VAL A 61 -12.47 10.25 1.24
N ALA A 62 -11.43 9.79 1.92
CA ALA A 62 -10.04 10.06 1.59
C ALA A 62 -9.45 8.80 0.94
N VAL A 63 -8.89 8.97 -0.25
CA VAL A 63 -8.21 7.90 -0.98
C VAL A 63 -6.71 8.19 -0.98
N GLU A 64 -5.94 7.27 -0.40
CA GLU A 64 -4.48 7.30 -0.43
C GLU A 64 -3.99 6.47 -1.61
N THR A 65 -3.06 7.02 -2.39
CA THR A 65 -2.40 6.30 -3.48
C THR A 65 -1.09 5.69 -3.03
N ARG A 66 -0.64 4.67 -3.77
CA ARG A 66 0.67 4.03 -3.56
C ARG A 66 1.85 4.99 -3.70
N GLN A 67 1.66 6.11 -4.42
CA GLN A 67 2.63 7.19 -4.55
C GLN A 67 2.56 8.22 -3.41
N ARG A 68 1.83 7.91 -2.31
CA ARG A 68 1.58 8.79 -1.16
C ARG A 68 0.80 10.07 -1.48
N GLY A 69 0.03 10.07 -2.57
CA GLY A 69 -0.93 11.13 -2.86
C GLY A 69 -2.23 10.90 -2.09
N ILE A 70 -2.87 11.98 -1.62
CA ILE A 70 -4.16 11.91 -0.92
C ILE A 70 -5.21 12.70 -1.70
N TYR A 71 -6.30 12.04 -2.06
CA TYR A 71 -7.45 12.63 -2.75
C TYR A 71 -8.65 12.61 -1.84
N ILE A 72 -9.31 13.74 -1.65
CA ILE A 72 -10.50 13.86 -0.80
C ILE A 72 -11.68 14.29 -1.66
N GLY A 73 -12.74 13.50 -1.64
CA GLY A 73 -13.94 13.76 -2.43
C GLY A 73 -15.07 12.80 -2.08
N THR A 74 -16.20 12.96 -2.75
CA THR A 74 -17.32 12.01 -2.65
C THR A 74 -17.07 10.85 -3.61
N LEU A 75 -17.10 9.62 -3.12
CA LEU A 75 -16.99 8.44 -4.00
C LEU A 75 -18.29 8.29 -4.78
N THR A 76 -18.29 8.51 -6.08
CA THR A 76 -19.50 8.42 -6.91
C THR A 76 -19.68 7.07 -7.57
N ALA A 77 -18.58 6.37 -7.85
CA ALA A 77 -18.61 5.00 -8.36
C ALA A 77 -17.38 4.23 -7.93
N ALA A 78 -17.56 2.94 -7.65
CA ALA A 78 -16.48 1.98 -7.45
C ALA A 78 -16.65 0.84 -8.45
N THR A 79 -15.87 0.87 -9.53
CA THR A 79 -15.88 -0.18 -10.54
C THR A 79 -14.82 -1.23 -10.21
N ARG A 80 -14.73 -2.27 -11.05
CA ARG A 80 -13.70 -3.30 -10.91
C ARG A 80 -12.28 -2.72 -11.06
N ASP A 81 -12.10 -1.76 -11.95
CA ASP A 81 -10.79 -1.29 -12.40
C ASP A 81 -10.44 0.12 -11.90
N ALA A 82 -11.44 0.94 -11.58
CA ALA A 82 -11.27 2.32 -11.15
C ALA A 82 -12.29 2.78 -10.10
N LEU A 83 -11.89 3.76 -9.30
CA LEU A 83 -12.74 4.55 -8.42
C LEU A 83 -13.00 5.91 -9.07
N ILE A 84 -14.22 6.42 -8.97
CA ILE A 84 -14.58 7.76 -9.44
C ILE A 84 -14.90 8.61 -8.21
N LEU A 85 -14.16 9.71 -8.07
CA LEU A 85 -14.30 10.69 -7.01
C LEU A 85 -14.85 11.99 -7.58
N LEU A 86 -15.83 12.58 -6.91
CA LEU A 86 -16.27 13.95 -7.15
C LEU A 86 -15.60 14.87 -6.13
N ILE A 87 -14.72 15.74 -6.61
CA ILE A 87 -13.99 16.71 -5.80
C ILE A 87 -14.61 18.08 -6.06
N GLN A 88 -15.25 18.64 -5.05
CA GLN A 88 -15.80 20.00 -5.12
C GLN A 88 -14.65 20.99 -4.95
N LEU A 89 -14.33 21.74 -6.00
CA LEU A 89 -13.40 22.87 -5.95
C LEU A 89 -14.21 24.17 -5.92
N PRO A 90 -13.65 25.29 -5.40
CA PRO A 90 -14.40 26.55 -5.30
C PRO A 90 -15.00 27.06 -6.62
N ALA A 91 -14.37 26.75 -7.75
CA ALA A 91 -14.79 27.22 -9.07
C ALA A 91 -15.59 26.19 -9.88
N ARG A 92 -15.49 24.89 -9.56
CA ARG A 92 -16.14 23.81 -10.31
C ARG A 92 -16.03 22.47 -9.59
N ASP A 93 -16.88 21.54 -9.97
CA ASP A 93 -16.71 20.14 -9.60
C ASP A 93 -15.73 19.45 -10.55
N LEU A 94 -14.84 18.63 -9.97
CA LEU A 94 -13.89 17.79 -10.69
C LEU A 94 -14.26 16.32 -10.48
N SER A 95 -14.66 15.64 -11.55
CA SER A 95 -14.76 14.18 -11.56
C SER A 95 -13.37 13.61 -11.85
N TYR A 96 -12.82 12.85 -10.90
CA TYR A 96 -11.49 12.28 -10.99
C TYR A 96 -11.57 10.75 -10.96
N SER A 97 -11.01 10.11 -11.97
CA SER A 97 -10.93 8.65 -12.07
C SER A 97 -9.56 8.17 -11.61
N LEU A 98 -9.55 7.28 -10.62
CA LEU A 98 -8.34 6.73 -10.05
C LEU A 98 -8.31 5.21 -10.28
N PRO A 99 -7.27 4.66 -10.95
CA PRO A 99 -7.12 3.22 -11.10
C PRO A 99 -7.01 2.52 -9.76
N ARG A 100 -7.73 1.42 -9.56
CA ARG A 100 -7.65 0.63 -8.32
C ARG A 100 -6.25 0.07 -8.06
N GLY A 101 -5.46 -0.15 -9.11
CA GLY A 101 -4.06 -0.55 -9.00
C GLY A 101 -3.16 0.48 -8.30
N ASP A 102 -3.56 1.76 -8.31
CA ASP A 102 -2.81 2.85 -7.67
C ASP A 102 -3.33 3.20 -6.27
N VAL A 103 -4.45 2.60 -5.85
CA VAL A 103 -5.04 2.82 -4.52
C VAL A 103 -4.28 2.01 -3.48
N ALA A 104 -3.87 2.68 -2.41
CA ALA A 104 -3.29 2.07 -1.22
C ALA A 104 -4.34 1.85 -0.12
N ALA A 105 -5.18 2.86 0.14
CA ALA A 105 -6.24 2.78 1.14
C ALA A 105 -7.40 3.72 0.79
N VAL A 106 -8.60 3.38 1.27
CA VAL A 106 -9.79 4.23 1.21
C VAL A 106 -10.36 4.35 2.61
N THR A 107 -10.57 5.57 3.11
CA THR A 107 -11.08 5.82 4.46
C THR A 107 -12.27 6.77 4.41
N PRO A 108 -13.41 6.43 5.03
CA PRO A 108 -14.55 7.36 5.14
C PRO A 108 -14.18 8.62 5.96
N ARG A 109 -14.82 9.74 5.65
CA ARG A 109 -14.60 11.06 6.27
C ARG A 109 -15.89 11.72 6.72
#